data_AF-A0A857GKC0-F1
#
_entry.id   AF-A0A857GKC0-F1
#
_cell.length_a   1.000
_cell.length_b   1.000
_cell.length_c   1.000
_cell.angle_alpha   90.00
_cell.angle_beta   90.00
_cell.angle_gamma   90.00
#
_symmetry.space_group_name_H-M   'P 1'
#
loop_
_entity.id
_entity.type
_entity.pdbx_description
1 polymer ?
#
loop_
_entity_poly.entity_id
_entity_poly.type
_entity_poly.pdbx_seq_one_letter_code
_entity_poly.pdbx_strand_id
1 'polypeptide(L)'
;MKYHVNAWGGDTEAFKKGFVKALELTFQSEHKSLLIRIGLLDNARGIMMDVLGEKFTKKLIKEKAIDFTLEGRRISINLEGDRTRRTAFRSGVIFCPWAAPDTLLDVIQDYRQIDMVYVPWMEKERDDYIISNPDSVEI
;
A
#
# COMPACT_ATOMS: atom_id res chain seq x y z
N MET A 1 7.97 1.07 -10.86
CA MET A 1 9.17 1.19 -10.01
C MET A 1 8.87 0.65 -8.61
N LYS A 2 9.90 0.22 -7.87
CA LYS A 2 9.76 -0.36 -6.54
C LYS A 2 10.34 0.58 -5.49
N TYR A 3 9.64 0.76 -4.37
CA TYR A 3 10.09 1.60 -3.27
C TYR A 3 9.93 0.87 -1.94
N HIS A 4 10.80 1.18 -0.99
CA HIS A 4 10.72 0.64 0.37
C HIS A 4 11.10 1.69 1.40
N VAL A 5 10.57 1.57 2.62
CA VAL A 5 11.00 2.39 3.76
C VAL A 5 12.08 1.67 4.56
N ASN A 6 13.05 2.42 5.06
CA ASN A 6 14.06 1.94 5.99
C ASN A 6 13.56 1.98 7.45
N ALA A 7 12.46 1.28 7.70
CA ALA A 7 11.84 1.12 9.01
C ALA A 7 11.00 -0.16 9.00
N TRP A 8 10.65 -0.69 10.16
CA TRP A 8 9.89 -1.94 10.30
C TRP A 8 8.69 -1.78 11.26
N GLY A 9 7.98 -2.87 11.50
CA GLY A 9 6.60 -2.94 12.01
C GLY A 9 6.30 -2.09 13.25
N GLY A 10 5.04 -1.63 13.33
CA GLY A 10 4.55 -0.80 14.42
C GLY A 10 4.92 0.69 14.33
N ASP A 11 5.75 1.07 13.35
CA ASP A 11 6.10 2.47 13.12
C ASP A 11 5.05 3.19 12.26
N THR A 12 4.25 4.03 12.92
CA THR A 12 3.25 4.90 12.30
C THR A 12 3.86 5.87 11.30
N GLU A 13 5.07 6.38 11.55
CA GLU A 13 5.74 7.29 10.62
C GLU A 13 6.24 6.54 9.38
N ALA A 14 6.68 5.29 9.51
CA ALA A 14 7.01 4.44 8.36
C ALA A 14 5.78 4.20 7.46
N PHE A 15 4.63 3.86 8.06
CA PHE A 15 3.38 3.73 7.31
C PHE A 15 3.03 5.03 6.60
N LYS A 16 3.09 6.16 7.31
CA LYS A 16 2.75 7.48 6.77
C LYS A 16 3.69 7.87 5.62
N LYS A 17 4.99 7.66 5.77
CA LYS A 17 6.00 7.95 4.74
C LYS A 17 5.75 7.12 3.48
N GLY A 18 5.53 5.82 3.63
CA GLY A 18 5.18 4.93 2.53
C GLY A 18 3.84 5.32 1.87
N PHE A 19 2.83 5.66 2.67
CA PHE A 19 1.52 6.05 2.17
C PHE A 19 1.56 7.38 1.40
N VAL A 20 2.29 8.39 1.91
CA VAL A 20 2.51 9.66 1.21
C VAL A 20 3.18 9.42 -0.13
N LYS A 21 4.24 8.60 -0.17
CA LYS A 21 4.89 8.26 -1.44
C LYS A 21 3.95 7.56 -2.40
N ALA A 22 3.16 6.61 -1.91
CA ALA A 22 2.20 5.89 -2.73
C ALA A 22 1.13 6.84 -3.32
N LEU A 23 0.68 7.83 -2.53
CA LEU A 23 -0.21 8.88 -3.01
C LEU A 23 0.47 9.76 -4.07
N GLU A 24 1.69 10.24 -3.85
CA GLU A 24 2.45 11.02 -4.84
C GLU A 24 2.53 10.29 -6.18
N LEU A 25 2.90 9.01 -6.15
CA LEU A 25 2.96 8.17 -7.35
C LEU A 25 1.56 8.00 -7.98
N THR A 26 0.52 7.89 -7.16
CA THR A 26 -0.86 7.80 -7.65
C THR A 26 -1.28 9.09 -8.35
N PHE A 27 -0.88 10.25 -7.84
CA PHE A 27 -1.13 11.55 -8.46
C PHE A 27 -0.38 11.74 -9.78
N GLN A 28 0.77 11.09 -9.95
CA GLN A 28 1.57 11.12 -11.17
C GLN A 28 1.08 10.09 -12.20
N SER A 29 0.62 8.92 -11.74
CA SER A 29 0.11 7.82 -12.58
C SER A 29 -1.14 8.22 -13.38
N GLU A 30 -1.26 7.78 -14.63
CA GLU A 30 -2.46 8.02 -15.46
C GLU A 30 -3.72 7.40 -14.84
N HIS A 31 -3.59 6.29 -14.11
CA HIS A 31 -4.72 5.52 -13.59
C HIS A 31 -5.39 6.15 -12.36
N LYS A 32 -4.70 7.06 -11.65
CA LYS A 32 -5.18 7.72 -10.43
C LYS A 32 -5.79 6.74 -9.40
N SER A 33 -5.23 5.54 -9.31
CA SER A 33 -5.74 4.47 -8.47
C SER A 33 -4.63 3.95 -7.57
N LEU A 34 -4.93 3.85 -6.28
CA LEU A 34 -4.09 3.28 -5.25
C LEU A 34 -4.76 2.00 -4.73
N LEU A 35 -3.99 0.92 -4.63
CA LEU A 35 -4.37 -0.27 -3.90
C LEU A 35 -3.57 -0.36 -2.61
N ILE A 36 -4.24 -0.38 -1.47
CA ILE A 36 -3.64 -0.77 -0.19
C ILE A 36 -3.75 -2.30 -0.09
N ARG A 37 -2.65 -3.00 -0.31
CA ARG A 37 -2.56 -4.46 -0.19
C ARG A 37 -1.93 -4.83 1.15
N ILE A 38 -2.75 -5.38 2.04
CA ILE A 38 -2.31 -5.84 3.36
C ILE A 38 -2.44 -7.35 3.49
N GLY A 39 -1.69 -7.94 4.41
CA GLY A 39 -1.89 -9.33 4.80
C GLY A 39 -3.20 -9.49 5.59
N LEU A 40 -3.09 -9.42 6.92
CA LEU A 40 -4.23 -9.42 7.84
C LEU A 40 -4.68 -8.00 8.17
N LEU A 41 -5.97 -7.71 7.94
CA LEU A 41 -6.54 -6.39 8.22
C LEU A 41 -6.43 -5.98 9.70
N ASP A 42 -6.59 -6.94 10.61
CA ASP A 42 -6.53 -6.67 12.04
C ASP A 42 -5.17 -6.12 12.49
N ASN A 43 -4.08 -6.51 11.81
CA ASN A 43 -2.73 -6.04 12.11
C ASN A 43 -2.52 -4.58 11.67
N ALA A 44 -3.17 -4.16 10.58
CA ALA A 44 -2.99 -2.82 10.02
C ALA A 44 -4.04 -1.81 10.53
N ARG A 45 -5.16 -2.29 11.08
CA ARG A 45 -6.34 -1.47 11.38
C ARG A 45 -6.03 -0.31 12.33
N GLY A 46 -5.27 -0.54 13.40
CA GLY A 46 -4.93 0.49 14.39
C GLY A 46 -4.17 1.65 13.74
N ILE A 47 -3.05 1.33 13.08
CA ILE A 47 -2.20 2.35 12.46
C ILE A 47 -2.90 3.03 11.27
N MET A 48 -3.72 2.30 10.50
CA MET A 48 -4.57 2.92 9.47
C MET A 48 -5.52 3.95 10.08
N MET A 49 -6.13 3.67 11.24
CA MET A 49 -6.99 4.64 11.92
C MET A 49 -6.21 5.87 12.40
N ASP A 50 -5.00 5.68 12.89
CA ASP A 50 -4.15 6.77 13.37
C ASP A 50 -3.68 7.68 12.22
N VAL A 51 -3.34 7.10 11.06
CA VAL A 51 -2.81 7.87 9.90
C VAL A 51 -3.91 8.41 8.99
N LEU A 52 -4.90 7.58 8.65
CA LEU A 52 -5.96 7.95 7.68
C LEU A 52 -7.19 8.55 8.37
N GLY A 53 -7.28 8.44 9.70
CA GLY A 53 -8.45 8.78 10.48
C GLY A 53 -9.46 7.62 10.57
N GLU A 54 -10.11 7.53 11.73
CA GLU A 54 -11.03 6.44 12.07
C GLU A 54 -12.21 6.35 11.08
N LYS A 55 -12.83 7.49 10.75
CA LYS A 55 -14.00 7.55 9.85
C LYS A 55 -13.66 7.05 8.45
N PHE A 56 -12.54 7.50 7.91
CA PHE A 56 -12.07 7.09 6.59
C PHE A 56 -11.73 5.60 6.57
N THR A 57 -10.97 5.14 7.56
CA THR A 57 -10.56 3.73 7.66
C THR A 57 -11.76 2.79 7.78
N LYS A 58 -12.73 3.10 8.64
CA LYS A 58 -13.97 2.30 8.77
C LYS A 58 -14.74 2.25 7.45
N LYS A 59 -14.84 3.38 6.75
CA LYS A 59 -15.49 3.44 5.43
C LYS A 59 -14.73 2.58 4.42
N LEU A 60 -13.41 2.68 4.35
CA LEU A 60 -12.57 1.95 3.41
C LEU A 60 -12.64 0.43 3.67
N ILE A 61 -12.64 0.01 4.94
CA ILE A 61 -12.79 -1.39 5.32
C ILE A 61 -14.14 -1.96 4.88
N LYS A 62 -15.21 -1.16 5.02
CA LYS A 62 -16.58 -1.56 4.69
C LYS A 62 -16.81 -1.60 3.18
N GLU A 63 -16.44 -0.52 2.49
CA GLU A 63 -16.75 -0.31 1.06
C GLU A 63 -15.70 -0.92 0.14
N LYS A 64 -14.50 -1.25 0.66
CA LYS A 64 -13.33 -1.79 -0.07
C LYS A 64 -12.74 -0.89 -1.14
N ALA A 65 -13.46 0.14 -1.55
CA ALA A 65 -13.00 1.22 -2.40
C ALA A 65 -13.61 2.53 -1.93
N ILE A 66 -12.83 3.60 -1.96
CA ILE A 66 -13.31 4.98 -1.79
C ILE A 66 -12.81 5.79 -2.96
N ASP A 67 -13.74 6.47 -3.63
CA ASP A 67 -13.42 7.46 -4.63
C ASP A 67 -13.57 8.87 -4.06
N PHE A 68 -12.66 9.76 -4.41
CA PHE A 68 -12.77 11.19 -4.12
C PHE A 68 -12.15 12.01 -5.25
N THR A 69 -12.48 13.29 -5.28
CA THR A 69 -11.94 14.23 -6.26
C THR A 69 -10.99 15.19 -5.57
N LEU A 70 -9.75 15.29 -6.06
CA LEU A 70 -8.78 16.28 -5.62
C LEU A 70 -8.30 17.06 -6.85
N GLU A 71 -8.36 18.39 -6.80
CA GLU A 71 -7.95 19.26 -7.92
C GLU A 71 -8.59 18.89 -9.27
N GLY A 72 -9.88 18.50 -9.24
CA GLY A 72 -10.62 18.08 -10.43
C GLY A 72 -10.28 16.68 -10.95
N ARG A 73 -9.37 15.94 -10.30
CA ARG A 73 -8.99 14.57 -10.67
C ARG A 73 -9.66 13.57 -9.74
N ARG A 74 -10.32 12.56 -10.31
CA ARG A 74 -10.87 11.44 -9.56
C ARG A 74 -9.74 10.51 -9.14
N ILE A 75 -9.70 10.17 -7.86
CA ILE A 75 -8.74 9.23 -7.26
C ILE A 75 -9.51 8.12 -6.59
N SER A 76 -9.05 6.90 -6.78
CA SER A 76 -9.62 5.71 -6.15
C SER A 76 -8.62 5.10 -5.18
N ILE A 77 -9.03 4.87 -3.93
CA ILE A 77 -8.26 4.09 -2.96
C ILE A 77 -9.00 2.78 -2.72
N ASN A 78 -8.36 1.67 -3.06
CA ASN A 78 -8.86 0.30 -2.91
C ASN A 78 -8.15 -0.39 -1.74
N LEU A 79 -8.79 -1.39 -1.14
CA LEU A 79 -8.25 -2.16 -0.03
C LEU A 79 -8.43 -3.66 -0.28
N GLU A 80 -7.31 -4.38 -0.40
CA GLU A 80 -7.27 -5.84 -0.52
C GLU A 80 -6.47 -6.45 0.63
N GLY A 81 -7.15 -7.17 1.52
CA GLY A 81 -6.55 -8.10 2.48
C GLY A 81 -6.45 -9.53 1.91
N ASP A 82 -5.71 -10.43 2.55
CA ASP A 82 -5.52 -11.81 2.06
C ASP A 82 -6.82 -12.60 1.87
N ARG A 83 -7.84 -12.28 2.68
CA ARG A 83 -9.20 -12.85 2.58
C ARG A 83 -10.14 -12.06 1.67
N THR A 84 -9.70 -10.92 1.14
CA THR A 84 -10.54 -9.94 0.42
C THR A 84 -9.88 -9.45 -0.88
N ARG A 85 -9.27 -10.36 -1.64
CA ARG A 85 -8.45 -10.12 -2.84
C ARG A 85 -9.21 -9.64 -4.10
N ARG A 86 -10.45 -9.17 -3.99
CA ARG A 86 -11.28 -8.83 -5.17
C ARG A 86 -11.92 -7.46 -5.03
N THR A 87 -11.13 -6.41 -5.26
CA THR A 87 -11.65 -5.05 -5.43
C THR A 87 -11.86 -4.72 -6.90
N ALA A 88 -12.38 -3.52 -7.18
CA ALA A 88 -12.47 -2.97 -8.53
C ALA A 88 -11.12 -2.48 -9.07
N PHE A 89 -10.02 -2.64 -8.33
CA PHE A 89 -8.68 -2.21 -8.74
C PHE A 89 -8.26 -2.88 -10.06
N ARG A 90 -8.05 -2.06 -11.09
CA ARG A 90 -7.68 -2.49 -12.45
C ARG A 90 -6.20 -2.33 -12.75
N SER A 91 -5.63 -1.19 -12.37
CA SER A 91 -4.20 -0.90 -12.46
C SER A 91 -3.90 0.37 -11.68
N GLY A 92 -2.66 0.54 -11.22
CA GLY A 92 -2.24 1.70 -10.47
C GLY A 92 -1.05 1.44 -9.55
N VAL A 93 -0.93 2.27 -8.52
CA VAL A 93 0.09 2.12 -7.48
C VAL A 93 -0.39 1.13 -6.43
N ILE A 94 0.49 0.24 -5.96
CA ILE A 94 0.20 -0.65 -4.85
C ILE A 94 1.01 -0.24 -3.62
N PHE A 95 0.33 0.17 -2.56
CA PHE A 95 0.92 0.34 -1.24
C PHE A 95 0.77 -0.95 -0.44
N CYS A 96 1.89 -1.51 -0.02
CA CYS A 96 1.95 -2.83 0.58
C CYS A 96 2.54 -2.75 2.00
N PRO A 97 1.79 -2.22 2.99
CA PRO A 97 2.29 -2.15 4.35
C PRO A 97 2.15 -3.50 5.04
N TRP A 98 3.26 -3.99 5.60
CA TRP A 98 3.36 -5.18 6.44
C TRP A 98 2.73 -6.43 5.81
N ALA A 99 2.87 -6.54 4.49
CA ALA A 99 2.50 -7.77 3.81
C ALA A 99 3.48 -8.87 4.18
N ALA A 100 2.92 -10.04 4.48
CA ALA A 100 3.69 -11.27 4.60
C ALA A 100 4.42 -11.56 3.27
N PRO A 101 5.53 -12.31 3.30
CA PRO A 101 6.34 -12.60 2.10
C PRO A 101 5.54 -13.11 0.91
N ASP A 102 4.57 -14.02 1.12
CA ASP A 102 3.73 -14.56 0.04
C ASP A 102 2.86 -13.46 -0.60
N THR A 103 2.29 -12.57 0.21
CA THR A 103 1.48 -11.45 -0.27
C THR A 103 2.33 -10.40 -0.98
N LEU A 104 3.57 -10.20 -0.53
CA LEU A 104 4.51 -9.31 -1.20
C LEU A 104 4.92 -9.87 -2.56
N LEU A 105 5.19 -11.18 -2.65
CA LEU A 105 5.50 -11.85 -3.91
C LEU A 105 4.34 -11.75 -4.90
N ASP A 106 3.10 -11.95 -4.43
CA ASP A 106 1.89 -11.76 -5.22
C ASP A 106 1.80 -10.33 -5.78
N VAL A 107 2.16 -9.31 -5.00
CA VAL A 107 2.16 -7.90 -5.44
C VAL A 107 3.24 -7.64 -6.48
N ILE A 108 4.45 -8.14 -6.27
CA ILE A 108 5.58 -7.97 -7.21
C ILE A 108 5.25 -8.57 -8.58
N GLN A 109 4.45 -9.65 -8.59
CA GLN A 109 4.01 -10.33 -9.82
C GLN A 109 2.66 -9.81 -10.36
N ASP A 110 2.02 -8.86 -9.68
CA ASP A 110 0.71 -8.36 -10.08
C ASP A 110 0.84 -7.46 -11.32
N TYR A 111 0.32 -7.93 -12.46
CA TYR A 111 0.31 -7.17 -13.73
C TYR A 111 -0.42 -5.83 -13.64
N ARG A 112 -1.27 -5.63 -12.62
CA ARG A 112 -1.99 -4.37 -12.38
C ARG A 112 -1.05 -3.30 -11.80
N GLN A 113 0.08 -3.69 -11.21
CA GLN A 113 1.02 -2.79 -10.56
C GLN A 113 1.82 -1.96 -11.57
N ILE A 114 1.80 -0.64 -11.41
CA ILE A 114 2.69 0.30 -12.12
C ILE A 114 3.89 0.62 -11.23
N ASP A 115 3.60 1.01 -9.99
CA ASP A 115 4.56 1.23 -8.94
C ASP A 115 4.12 0.52 -7.66
N MET A 116 5.09 0.17 -6.82
CA MET A 116 4.79 -0.37 -5.50
C MET A 116 5.61 0.32 -4.42
N VAL A 117 4.99 0.49 -3.25
CA VAL A 117 5.66 0.96 -2.04
C VAL A 117 5.49 -0.08 -0.95
N TYR A 118 6.59 -0.64 -0.45
CA TYR A 118 6.61 -1.66 0.58
C TYR A 118 7.00 -1.09 1.94
N VAL A 119 6.27 -1.48 2.99
CA VAL A 119 6.67 -1.24 4.39
C VAL A 119 6.88 -2.59 5.07
N PRO A 120 8.11 -2.99 5.40
CA PRO A 120 8.37 -4.28 6.01
C PRO A 120 7.86 -4.34 7.46
N TRP A 121 7.49 -5.53 7.93
CA TRP A 121 7.13 -5.74 9.34
C TRP A 121 8.37 -6.08 10.18
N MET A 122 9.31 -6.81 9.62
CA MET A 122 10.57 -7.16 10.29
C MET A 122 11.78 -6.66 9.53
N GLU A 123 12.87 -6.39 10.25
CA GLU A 123 14.15 -6.04 9.66
C GLU A 123 14.61 -7.09 8.63
N LYS A 124 14.46 -8.37 8.96
CA LYS A 124 14.78 -9.46 8.02
C LYS A 124 14.00 -9.36 6.71
N GLU A 125 12.71 -9.00 6.76
CA GLU A 125 11.89 -8.87 5.54
C GLU A 125 12.36 -7.69 4.68
N ARG A 126 12.82 -6.60 5.31
CA ARG A 126 13.45 -5.47 4.61
C ARG A 126 14.70 -5.96 3.87
N ASP A 127 15.59 -6.64 4.58
CA ASP A 127 16.88 -7.05 4.04
C ASP A 127 16.71 -8.07 2.91
N ASP A 128 15.84 -9.06 3.11
CA ASP A 128 15.48 -10.06 2.10
C ASP A 128 14.86 -9.37 0.85
N TYR A 129 14.03 -8.35 1.06
CA TYR A 129 13.43 -7.57 -0.03
C TYR A 129 14.48 -6.78 -0.82
N ILE A 130 15.40 -6.08 -0.15
CA ILE A 130 16.46 -5.28 -0.79
C ILE A 130 17.39 -6.18 -1.61
N ILE A 131 17.80 -7.33 -1.04
CA ILE A 131 18.63 -8.32 -1.73
C ILE A 131 17.94 -8.83 -2.99
N SER A 132 16.63 -9.10 -2.92
CA SER A 132 15.84 -9.63 -4.03
C SER A 132 15.42 -8.56 -5.05
N ASN A 133 15.46 -7.28 -4.66
CA ASN A 133 15.02 -6.14 -5.46
C ASN A 133 16.07 -5.02 -5.37
N PRO A 134 17.28 -5.22 -5.93
CA PRO A 134 18.35 -4.22 -5.89
C PRO A 134 18.00 -2.96 -6.69
N ASP A 135 16.96 -3.03 -7.54
CA ASP A 135 16.38 -1.91 -8.28
C ASP A 135 15.39 -1.07 -7.45
N SER A 136 15.09 -1.47 -6.21
CA SER A 136 14.18 -0.73 -5.34
C SER A 136 14.84 0.52 -4.74
N VAL A 137 14.04 1.58 -4.59
CA VAL A 137 14.50 2.88 -4.08
C VAL A 137 14.05 3.05 -2.63
N GLU A 138 15.00 3.31 -1.73
CA GLU A 138 14.69 3.70 -0.35
C GLU A 138 14.01 5.07 -0.35
N ILE A 139 12.90 5.18 0.38
CA ILE A 139 12.13 6.42 0.54
C ILE A 139 12.14 6.90 1.96
#